data_AF-A0A5C5V911-F1
#
_entry.id   AF-A0A5C5V911-F1
#
_cell.length_a   1.000
_cell.length_b   1.000
_cell.length_c   1.000
_cell.angle_alpha   90.00
_cell.angle_beta   90.00
_cell.angle_gamma   90.00
#
_symmetry.space_group_name_H-M   'P 1'
#
loop_
_entity.id
_entity.type
_entity.pdbx_description
1 polymer ?
#
loop_
_entity_poly.entity_id
_entity_poly.type
_entity_poly.pdbx_seq_one_letter_code
_entity_poly.pdbx_strand_id
1 'polypeptide(L)'
;MMRKNRCNLIGRRRENILGFTVYYRTTKPISDELSSQLNCAADAICREREWLSCEPISFFDRTDGHLKGGSKPNFSPHPDDVAAFEKVDRPDGTMLDALEVLCELSRRHEVDWEFSHDHDDGPVGYIVSGECDENLLAQIEALDQLTTLISGVQTAPAPAPNIYVEDDLVDDLPENVGDFKTLAEVEVEVAANQEESDEEDPAILKFPS
;
A
#
# COMPACT_ATOMS: atom_id res chain seq x y z
N MET A 1 -22.87 -19.93 -41.20
CA MET A 1 -22.53 -18.57 -41.70
C MET A 1 -22.55 -17.61 -40.51
N MET A 2 -21.43 -17.45 -39.81
CA MET A 2 -21.35 -16.61 -38.59
C MET A 2 -20.93 -15.18 -38.97
N ARG A 3 -21.77 -14.20 -38.61
CA ARG A 3 -21.48 -12.77 -38.80
C ARG A 3 -20.55 -12.29 -37.68
N LYS A 4 -19.33 -11.90 -38.04
CA LYS A 4 -18.39 -11.18 -37.16
C LYS A 4 -18.93 -9.77 -36.91
N ASN A 5 -19.41 -9.51 -35.70
CA ASN A 5 -19.69 -8.16 -35.22
C ASN A 5 -18.36 -7.43 -35.02
N ARG A 6 -18.07 -6.45 -35.89
CA ARG A 6 -16.96 -5.53 -35.72
C ARG A 6 -17.34 -4.57 -34.61
N CYS A 7 -16.70 -4.70 -33.46
CA CYS A 7 -16.77 -3.72 -32.39
C CYS A 7 -16.09 -2.44 -32.89
N ASN A 8 -16.88 -1.40 -33.16
CA ASN A 8 -16.38 -0.07 -33.47
C ASN A 8 -15.80 0.52 -32.18
N LEU A 9 -14.47 0.40 -32.01
CA LEU A 9 -13.72 1.21 -31.05
C LEU A 9 -13.73 2.65 -31.57
N ILE A 10 -14.77 3.39 -31.20
CA ILE A 10 -14.80 4.84 -31.28
C ILE A 10 -13.66 5.32 -30.38
N GLY A 11 -12.59 5.83 -31.00
CA GLY A 11 -11.48 6.46 -30.30
C GLY A 11 -12.00 7.66 -29.52
N ARG A 12 -12.26 7.46 -28.22
CA ARG A 12 -12.38 8.58 -27.28
C ARG A 12 -11.05 9.33 -27.36
N ARG A 13 -11.10 10.61 -27.74
CA ARG A 13 -9.97 11.52 -27.53
C ARG A 13 -9.59 11.39 -26.06
N ARG A 14 -8.35 11.00 -25.79
CA ARG A 14 -7.77 11.19 -24.46
C ARG A 14 -7.80 12.70 -24.22
N GLU A 15 -8.78 13.16 -23.47
CA GLU A 15 -8.62 14.41 -22.75
C GLU A 15 -7.32 14.27 -21.96
N ASN A 16 -6.46 15.29 -22.00
CA ASN A 16 -5.25 15.33 -21.21
C ASN A 16 -5.66 15.44 -19.74
N ILE A 17 -6.11 14.33 -19.16
CA ILE A 17 -6.31 14.20 -17.73
C ILE A 17 -4.90 14.30 -17.14
N LEU A 18 -4.66 15.36 -16.37
CA LEU A 18 -3.50 15.48 -15.50
C LEU A 18 -3.62 14.36 -14.47
N GLY A 19 -3.14 13.18 -14.83
CA GLY A 19 -2.98 12.06 -13.93
C GLY A 19 -1.61 12.15 -13.30
N PHE A 20 -1.58 12.16 -11.97
CA PHE A 20 -0.37 12.00 -11.19
C PHE A 20 -0.67 10.96 -10.14
N THR A 21 0.08 9.87 -10.10
CA THR A 21 -0.05 8.82 -9.09
C THR A 21 1.24 8.72 -8.29
N VAL A 22 1.08 8.68 -6.97
CA VAL A 22 2.17 8.32 -6.05
C VAL A 22 2.12 6.81 -5.88
N TYR A 23 3.19 6.14 -6.27
CA TYR A 23 3.36 4.70 -6.10
C TYR A 23 4.19 4.42 -4.86
N TYR A 24 3.90 3.29 -4.21
CA TYR A 24 4.69 2.78 -3.10
C TYR A 24 4.89 1.28 -3.24
N ARG A 25 6.05 0.82 -2.79
CA ARG A 25 6.49 -0.58 -2.88
C ARG A 25 7.22 -0.97 -1.60
N THR A 26 7.04 -2.20 -1.12
CA THR A 26 7.84 -2.68 0.02
C THR A 26 9.31 -2.77 -0.37
N THR A 27 10.25 -2.39 0.50
CA THR A 27 11.70 -2.47 0.18
C THR A 27 12.22 -3.92 0.14
N LYS A 28 11.48 -4.85 0.76
CA LYS A 28 11.77 -6.29 0.79
C LYS A 28 10.58 -7.08 0.24
N PRO A 29 10.81 -8.27 -0.34
CA PRO A 29 9.74 -9.22 -0.62
C PRO A 29 9.00 -9.60 0.67
N ILE A 30 7.68 -9.76 0.58
CA ILE A 30 6.84 -10.17 1.71
C ILE A 30 6.07 -11.46 1.41
N SER A 31 5.57 -12.14 2.44
CA SER A 31 4.70 -13.31 2.28
C SER A 31 3.27 -12.93 1.88
N ASP A 32 2.52 -13.88 1.34
CA ASP A 32 1.10 -13.72 0.98
C ASP A 32 0.24 -13.40 2.21
N GLU A 33 0.57 -14.04 3.33
CA GLU A 33 -0.07 -13.81 4.62
C GLU A 33 0.12 -12.36 5.07
N LEU A 34 1.37 -11.88 5.07
CA LEU A 34 1.66 -10.49 5.45
C LEU A 34 1.02 -9.48 4.49
N SER A 35 1.01 -9.79 3.19
CA SER A 35 0.30 -8.98 2.19
C SER A 35 -1.20 -8.87 2.50
N SER A 36 -1.84 -9.97 2.91
CA SER A 36 -3.26 -9.98 3.25
C SER A 36 -3.54 -9.17 4.52
N GLN A 37 -2.67 -9.31 5.53
CA GLN A 37 -2.73 -8.51 6.76
C GLN A 37 -2.61 -7.01 6.49
N LEU A 38 -1.66 -6.61 5.63
CA LEU A 38 -1.47 -5.20 5.21
C LEU A 38 -2.70 -4.64 4.49
N ASN A 39 -3.33 -5.42 3.60
CA ASN A 39 -4.57 -4.98 2.93
C ASN A 39 -5.71 -4.78 3.93
N CYS A 40 -5.94 -5.75 4.82
CA CYS A 40 -6.97 -5.64 5.85
C CYS A 40 -6.74 -4.44 6.79
N ALA A 41 -5.49 -4.22 7.19
CA ALA A 41 -5.12 -3.10 8.06
C ALA A 41 -5.28 -1.75 7.36
N ALA A 42 -4.86 -1.64 6.09
CA ALA A 42 -5.06 -0.43 5.28
C ALA A 42 -6.55 -0.10 5.12
N ASP A 43 -7.36 -1.09 4.77
CA ASP A 43 -8.81 -0.94 4.63
C ASP A 43 -9.47 -0.47 5.92
N ALA A 44 -9.04 -1.01 7.07
CA ALA A 44 -9.57 -0.61 8.37
C ALA A 44 -9.30 0.86 8.67
N ILE A 45 -8.05 1.31 8.50
CA ILE A 45 -7.66 2.71 8.75
C ILE A 45 -8.34 3.65 7.75
N CYS A 46 -8.42 3.26 6.47
CA CYS A 46 -9.01 4.10 5.42
C CYS A 46 -10.53 4.34 5.63
N ARG A 47 -11.26 3.44 6.31
CA ARG A 47 -12.71 3.59 6.55
C ARG A 47 -13.08 4.72 7.51
N GLU A 48 -12.10 5.29 8.23
CA GLU A 48 -12.32 6.42 9.15
C GLU A 48 -12.46 7.76 8.41
N ARG A 49 -12.22 7.77 7.09
CA ARG A 49 -12.14 8.96 6.25
C ARG A 49 -12.97 8.80 4.99
N GLU A 50 -13.40 9.91 4.43
CA GLU A 50 -13.89 9.95 3.05
C GLU A 50 -12.75 10.38 2.15
N TRP A 51 -12.55 9.75 1.00
CA TRP A 51 -11.37 9.94 0.16
C TRP A 51 -11.75 10.76 -1.08
N LEU A 52 -12.11 12.04 -0.86
CA LEU A 52 -12.51 12.93 -1.93
C LEU A 52 -11.30 13.58 -2.60
N SER A 53 -10.33 14.04 -1.79
CA SER A 53 -9.13 14.75 -2.27
C SER A 53 -8.07 13.83 -2.88
N CYS A 54 -8.06 12.55 -2.55
CA CYS A 54 -7.22 11.55 -3.20
C CYS A 54 -7.83 10.15 -3.11
N GLU A 55 -7.30 9.18 -3.86
CA GLU A 55 -7.68 7.77 -3.71
C GLU A 55 -7.11 7.19 -2.40
N PRO A 56 -7.85 6.29 -1.70
CA PRO A 56 -7.32 5.61 -0.53
C PRO A 56 -6.10 4.77 -0.86
N ILE A 57 -5.32 4.44 0.18
CA ILE A 57 -4.24 3.46 0.05
C ILE A 57 -4.83 2.14 -0.42
N SER A 58 -4.41 1.71 -1.60
CA SER A 58 -4.78 0.42 -2.18
C SER A 58 -3.53 -0.31 -2.67
N PHE A 59 -3.53 -1.63 -2.55
CA PHE A 59 -2.48 -2.48 -3.09
C PHE A 59 -3.06 -3.30 -4.24
N PHE A 60 -2.40 -3.30 -5.39
CA PHE A 60 -2.97 -3.87 -6.62
C PHE A 60 -2.02 -4.80 -7.39
N ASP A 61 -0.74 -4.87 -7.02
CA ASP A 61 0.22 -5.71 -7.71
C ASP A 61 1.23 -6.33 -6.73
N ARG A 62 1.67 -7.55 -7.08
CA ARG A 62 2.86 -8.17 -6.51
C ARG A 62 3.81 -8.54 -7.62
N THR A 63 4.89 -7.79 -7.71
CA THR A 63 5.99 -8.07 -8.65
C THR A 63 7.22 -8.48 -7.85
N ASP A 64 7.81 -9.61 -8.21
CA ASP A 64 9.04 -10.13 -7.60
C ASP A 64 8.94 -10.34 -6.07
N GLY A 65 7.74 -10.64 -5.58
CA GLY A 65 7.46 -10.85 -4.16
C GLY A 65 7.24 -9.58 -3.35
N HIS A 66 7.47 -8.40 -3.93
CA HIS A 66 7.21 -7.11 -3.29
C HIS A 66 5.74 -6.71 -3.43
N LEU A 67 5.17 -6.11 -2.39
CA LEU A 67 3.83 -5.53 -2.46
C LEU A 67 3.92 -4.12 -3.04
N LYS A 68 3.06 -3.82 -4.01
CA LYS A 68 2.95 -2.51 -4.66
C LYS A 68 1.55 -1.96 -4.54
N GLY A 69 1.47 -0.64 -4.45
CA GLY A 69 0.22 0.09 -4.52
C GLY A 69 0.43 1.50 -5.03
N GLY A 70 -0.62 2.29 -4.96
CA GLY A 70 -0.58 3.68 -5.32
C GLY A 70 -1.81 4.42 -4.86
N SER A 71 -1.65 5.73 -4.73
CA SER A 71 -2.73 6.67 -4.43
C SER A 71 -2.62 7.85 -5.40
N LYS A 72 -3.77 8.32 -5.85
CA LYS A 72 -3.89 9.36 -6.87
C LYS A 72 -4.59 10.59 -6.27
N PRO A 73 -3.96 11.78 -6.25
CA PRO A 73 -4.67 13.03 -5.97
C PRO A 73 -5.83 13.28 -6.94
N ASN A 74 -6.92 13.80 -6.40
CA ASN A 74 -8.11 14.16 -7.14
C ASN A 74 -8.18 15.67 -7.37
N PHE A 75 -7.60 16.11 -8.48
CA PHE A 75 -7.59 17.53 -8.86
C PHE A 75 -8.95 18.07 -9.32
N SER A 76 -9.94 17.20 -9.57
CA SER A 76 -11.23 17.59 -10.11
C SER A 76 -12.32 16.60 -9.68
N PRO A 77 -12.66 16.57 -8.37
CA PRO A 77 -13.71 15.70 -7.87
C PRO A 77 -15.03 16.00 -8.59
N HIS A 78 -15.84 14.96 -8.80
CA HIS A 78 -17.14 15.15 -9.44
C HIS A 78 -18.05 15.98 -8.49
N PRO A 79 -18.86 16.91 -9.00
CA PRO A 79 -19.73 17.73 -8.15
C PRO A 79 -20.68 16.91 -7.25
N ASP A 80 -21.15 15.76 -7.72
CA ASP A 80 -22.00 14.88 -6.91
C ASP A 80 -21.23 14.25 -5.74
N ASP A 81 -19.93 13.96 -5.91
CA ASP A 81 -19.09 13.41 -4.85
C ASP A 81 -18.81 14.49 -3.80
N VAL A 82 -18.55 15.73 -4.22
CA VAL A 82 -18.43 16.89 -3.32
C VAL A 82 -19.73 17.08 -2.52
N ALA A 83 -20.88 17.06 -3.19
CA ALA A 83 -22.17 17.22 -2.52
C ALA A 83 -22.55 16.02 -1.62
N ALA A 84 -22.00 14.83 -1.87
CA ALA A 84 -22.12 13.69 -0.99
C ALA A 84 -21.23 13.85 0.24
N PHE A 85 -19.97 14.26 0.04
CA PHE A 85 -19.00 14.51 1.10
C PHE A 85 -19.48 15.58 2.09
N GLU A 86 -20.08 16.68 1.61
CA GLU A 86 -20.66 17.73 2.48
C GLU A 86 -21.76 17.23 3.43
N LYS A 87 -22.32 16.04 3.20
CA LYS A 87 -23.36 15.41 4.04
C LYS A 87 -22.81 14.39 5.02
N VAL A 88 -21.53 14.03 4.91
CA VAL A 88 -20.88 13.05 5.77
C VAL A 88 -20.09 13.79 6.85
N ASP A 89 -20.21 13.35 8.09
CA ASP A 89 -19.47 13.89 9.23
C ASP A 89 -18.14 13.13 9.42
N ARG A 90 -17.31 13.12 8.37
CA ARG A 90 -15.99 12.49 8.38
C ARG A 90 -14.98 13.42 7.72
N PRO A 91 -13.72 13.40 8.18
CA PRO A 91 -12.68 14.17 7.53
C PRO A 91 -12.40 13.62 6.12
N ASP A 92 -11.99 14.53 5.23
CA ASP A 92 -11.44 14.16 3.92
C ASP A 92 -10.08 13.50 4.09
N GLY A 93 -9.78 12.52 3.25
CA GLY A 93 -8.51 11.84 3.12
C GLY A 93 -7.64 12.57 2.09
N THR A 94 -6.53 13.09 2.58
CA THR A 94 -5.50 13.79 1.80
C THR A 94 -4.33 12.87 1.44
N MET A 95 -3.41 13.36 0.60
CA MET A 95 -2.16 12.63 0.34
C MET A 95 -1.29 12.51 1.59
N LEU A 96 -1.40 13.45 2.54
CA LEU A 96 -0.74 13.35 3.85
C LEU A 96 -1.34 12.24 4.69
N ASP A 97 -2.67 12.09 4.70
CA ASP A 97 -3.31 10.99 5.43
C ASP A 97 -2.93 9.64 4.82
N ALA A 98 -2.86 9.52 3.49
CA ALA A 98 -2.34 8.33 2.82
C ALA A 98 -0.90 7.97 3.27
N LEU A 99 -0.03 8.98 3.39
CA LEU A 99 1.33 8.80 3.89
C LEU A 99 1.36 8.37 5.37
N GLU A 100 0.50 8.95 6.21
CA GLU A 100 0.34 8.55 7.62
C GLU A 100 -0.13 7.09 7.75
N VAL A 101 -1.08 6.65 6.90
CA VAL A 101 -1.51 5.24 6.86
C VAL A 101 -0.32 4.33 6.57
N LEU A 102 0.51 4.65 5.56
CA LEU A 102 1.69 3.83 5.23
C LEU A 102 2.75 3.84 6.35
N CYS A 103 2.94 4.98 7.04
CA CYS A 103 3.80 5.06 8.22
C CYS A 103 3.29 4.16 9.33
N GLU A 104 1.98 4.14 9.57
CA GLU A 104 1.38 3.29 10.60
C GLU A 104 1.50 1.80 10.26
N LEU A 105 1.22 1.43 9.01
CA LEU A 105 1.42 0.05 8.54
C LEU A 105 2.88 -0.38 8.68
N SER A 106 3.82 0.53 8.38
CA SER A 106 5.26 0.30 8.54
C SER A 106 5.63 0.00 10.00
N ARG A 107 5.11 0.78 10.97
CA ARG A 107 5.32 0.52 12.41
C ARG A 107 4.74 -0.82 12.85
N ARG A 108 3.49 -1.11 12.47
CA ARG A 108 2.75 -2.28 12.96
C ARG A 108 3.27 -3.60 12.41
N HIS A 109 3.72 -3.59 11.17
CA HIS A 109 4.06 -4.81 10.43
C HIS A 109 5.56 -4.92 10.10
N GLU A 110 6.37 -3.97 10.60
CA GLU A 110 7.83 -3.94 10.39
C GLU A 110 8.23 -3.98 8.90
N VAL A 111 7.45 -3.28 8.06
CA VAL A 111 7.69 -3.17 6.61
C VAL A 111 8.17 -1.78 6.26
N ASP A 112 9.20 -1.66 5.43
CA ASP A 112 9.64 -0.37 4.91
C ASP A 112 9.09 -0.18 3.50
N TRP A 113 8.88 1.07 3.10
CA TRP A 113 8.32 1.44 1.80
C TRP A 113 9.29 2.33 1.02
N GLU A 114 9.36 2.12 -0.29
CA GLU A 114 9.97 3.05 -1.25
C GLU A 114 8.87 3.68 -2.10
N PHE A 115 9.02 4.98 -2.40
CA PHE A 115 8.02 5.77 -3.12
C PHE A 115 8.53 6.16 -4.49
N SER A 116 7.65 6.21 -5.48
CA SER A 116 7.93 6.72 -6.83
C SER A 116 6.68 7.42 -7.38
N HIS A 117 6.77 8.02 -8.57
CA HIS A 117 5.62 8.61 -9.26
C HIS A 117 5.81 8.58 -10.78
N ASP A 118 4.79 8.98 -11.53
CA ASP A 118 4.74 8.93 -13.01
C ASP A 118 5.85 9.67 -13.78
N HIS A 119 6.75 10.37 -13.09
CA HIS A 119 7.71 11.32 -13.68
C HIS A 119 9.16 11.12 -13.21
N ASP A 120 9.41 10.11 -12.37
CA ASP A 120 10.76 9.74 -11.94
C ASP A 120 10.97 8.24 -12.13
N ASP A 121 12.17 7.86 -12.58
CA ASP A 121 12.57 6.46 -12.78
C ASP A 121 13.08 5.82 -11.48
N GLY A 122 13.30 6.61 -10.43
CA GLY A 122 13.84 6.17 -9.15
C GLY A 122 12.90 6.37 -7.96
N PRO A 123 13.30 5.84 -6.78
CA PRO A 123 12.60 6.13 -5.56
C PRO A 123 12.82 7.60 -5.16
N VAL A 124 11.74 8.33 -4.93
CA VAL A 124 11.75 9.75 -4.53
C VAL A 124 11.90 9.94 -3.02
N GLY A 125 11.74 8.85 -2.27
CA GLY A 125 11.97 8.75 -0.84
C GLY A 125 11.43 7.46 -0.25
N TYR A 126 11.54 7.33 1.06
CA TYR A 126 11.24 6.10 1.79
C TYR A 126 10.41 6.38 3.05
N ILE A 127 9.77 5.32 3.52
CA ILE A 127 9.36 5.17 4.92
C ILE A 127 10.17 4.03 5.51
N VAL A 128 10.88 4.29 6.61
CA VAL A 128 11.69 3.28 7.31
C VAL A 128 11.23 3.19 8.76
N SER A 129 10.84 2.00 9.21
CA SER A 129 10.35 1.77 10.59
C SER A 129 9.24 2.75 11.02
N GLY A 130 8.40 3.16 10.08
CA GLY A 130 7.30 4.10 10.32
C GLY A 130 7.65 5.57 10.28
N GLU A 131 8.89 5.94 9.94
CA GLU A 131 9.31 7.32 9.79
C GLU A 131 9.45 7.65 8.30
N CYS A 132 8.79 8.73 7.88
CA CYS A 132 8.87 9.22 6.50
C CYS A 132 10.10 10.12 6.32
N ASP A 133 10.83 9.94 5.23
CA ASP A 133 11.91 10.85 4.84
C ASP A 133 11.41 12.30 4.72
N GLU A 134 12.16 13.26 5.27
CA GLU A 134 11.79 14.69 5.26
C GLU A 134 11.53 15.22 3.83
N ASN A 135 12.32 14.77 2.85
CA ASN A 135 12.16 15.17 1.46
C ASN A 135 10.88 14.59 0.82
N LEU A 136 10.49 13.37 1.19
CA LEU A 136 9.24 12.77 0.73
C LEU A 136 8.06 13.50 1.35
N LEU A 137 8.11 13.77 2.66
CA LEU A 137 7.09 14.53 3.36
C LEU A 137 6.88 15.90 2.72
N ALA A 138 7.96 16.67 2.50
CA ALA A 138 7.87 17.99 1.88
C ALA A 138 7.26 17.96 0.47
N GLN A 139 7.55 16.93 -0.34
CA GLN A 139 6.96 16.76 -1.66
C GLN A 139 5.46 16.44 -1.59
N ILE A 140 5.05 15.58 -0.66
CA ILE A 140 3.64 15.25 -0.43
C ILE A 140 2.86 16.46 0.09
N GLU A 141 3.43 17.23 1.03
CA GLU A 141 2.85 18.50 1.50
C GLU A 141 2.65 19.50 0.35
N ALA A 142 3.65 19.63 -0.53
CA ALA A 142 3.55 20.51 -1.70
C ALA A 142 2.48 20.04 -2.70
N LEU A 143 2.38 18.72 -2.91
CA LEU A 143 1.35 18.11 -3.76
C LEU A 143 -0.05 18.33 -3.20
N ASP A 144 -0.22 18.21 -1.88
CA ASP A 144 -1.50 18.44 -1.22
C ASP A 144 -1.94 19.91 -1.35
N GLN A 145 -1.03 20.85 -1.07
CA GLN A 145 -1.27 22.30 -1.27
C GLN A 145 -1.65 22.62 -2.71
N LEU A 146 -0.98 22.01 -3.69
CA LEU A 146 -1.30 22.17 -5.10
C LEU A 146 -2.70 21.62 -5.43
N THR A 147 -3.04 20.46 -4.87
CA THR A 147 -4.35 19.82 -5.06
C THR A 147 -5.46 20.72 -4.53
N THR A 148 -5.34 21.26 -3.31
CA THR A 148 -6.27 22.24 -2.73
C THR A 148 -6.41 23.48 -3.63
N LEU A 149 -5.30 24.01 -4.15
CA LEU A 149 -5.32 25.21 -5.00
C LEU A 149 -6.03 24.98 -6.33
N ILE A 150 -5.89 23.79 -6.92
CA ILE A 150 -6.50 23.44 -8.21
C ILE A 150 -7.96 23.01 -8.04
N SER A 151 -8.26 22.17 -7.06
CA SER A 151 -9.62 21.62 -6.84
C SER A 151 -10.57 22.66 -6.27
N GLY A 152 -10.06 23.64 -5.53
CA GLY A 152 -10.85 24.61 -4.79
C GLY A 152 -11.56 24.02 -3.56
N VAL A 153 -11.32 22.74 -3.25
CA VAL A 153 -11.82 22.07 -2.06
C VAL A 153 -10.92 22.45 -0.89
N GLN A 154 -11.45 23.24 0.06
CA GLN A 154 -10.73 23.51 1.30
C GLN A 154 -10.86 22.29 2.22
N THR A 155 -9.72 21.67 2.52
CA THR A 155 -9.63 20.62 3.53
C THR A 155 -9.27 21.27 4.88
N ALA A 156 -10.03 20.97 5.93
CA ALA A 156 -9.55 21.18 7.28
C ALA A 156 -8.59 20.02 7.59
N PRO A 157 -7.44 20.26 8.24
CA PRO A 157 -6.57 19.18 8.65
C PRO A 157 -7.38 18.25 9.56
N ALA A 158 -7.41 16.97 9.20
CA ALA A 158 -8.05 15.98 10.04
C ALA A 158 -7.33 15.93 11.40
N PRO A 159 -8.05 15.70 12.51
CA PRO A 159 -7.39 15.31 13.74
C PRO A 159 -6.55 14.06 13.44
N ALA A 160 -5.36 13.98 14.03
CA ALA A 160 -4.57 12.75 13.98
C ALA A 160 -5.50 11.57 14.35
N PRO A 161 -5.45 10.45 13.60
CA PRO A 161 -6.35 9.33 13.83
C PRO A 161 -6.32 8.96 15.32
N ASN A 162 -7.49 8.66 15.89
CA ASN A 162 -7.55 8.22 17.28
C ASN A 162 -7.13 6.75 17.31
N ILE A 163 -5.81 6.51 17.33
CA ILE A 163 -5.18 5.19 17.13
C ILE A 163 -5.42 4.25 18.33
N TYR A 164 -6.12 4.69 19.38
CA TYR A 164 -6.65 3.79 20.39
C TYR A 164 -7.82 3.00 19.79
N VAL A 165 -7.48 1.97 19.00
CA VAL A 165 -8.34 0.81 18.82
C VAL A 165 -8.46 0.23 20.23
N GLU A 166 -9.58 0.52 20.90
CA GLU A 166 -9.87 -0.15 22.15
C GLU A 166 -9.79 -1.67 21.86
N ASP A 167 -8.95 -2.38 22.62
CA ASP A 167 -8.71 -3.84 22.57
C ASP A 167 -10.00 -4.65 22.88
N ASP A 168 -11.19 -4.07 22.69
CA ASP A 168 -12.49 -4.62 23.04
C ASP A 168 -13.07 -5.54 21.95
N LEU A 169 -12.32 -5.83 20.88
CA LEU A 169 -12.72 -6.81 19.84
C LEU A 169 -12.23 -8.24 20.10
N VAL A 170 -11.65 -8.54 21.27
CA VAL A 170 -11.23 -9.91 21.61
C VAL A 170 -12.33 -10.73 22.29
N ASP A 171 -13.46 -10.14 22.68
CA ASP A 171 -14.50 -10.82 23.48
C ASP A 171 -15.57 -11.59 22.66
N ASP A 172 -15.60 -11.46 21.33
CA ASP A 172 -16.56 -12.16 20.45
C ASP A 172 -15.89 -13.24 19.56
N LEU A 173 -14.73 -13.76 19.96
CA LEU A 173 -14.27 -15.03 19.41
C LEU A 173 -15.17 -16.14 19.97
N PRO A 174 -15.86 -16.93 19.13
CA PRO A 174 -16.67 -18.03 19.64
C PRO A 174 -15.77 -18.98 20.43
N GLU A 175 -16.07 -19.19 21.71
CA GLU A 175 -15.46 -20.22 22.58
C GLU A 175 -15.62 -21.66 22.04
N ASN A 176 -16.18 -21.82 20.85
CA ASN A 176 -16.46 -23.08 20.21
C ASN A 176 -15.40 -23.40 19.14
N VAL A 177 -14.11 -23.33 19.52
CA VAL A 177 -13.07 -24.11 18.85
C VAL A 177 -13.23 -25.53 19.37
N GLY A 178 -14.17 -26.25 18.76
CA GLY A 178 -14.43 -27.64 19.09
C GLY A 178 -13.13 -28.43 19.08
N ASP A 179 -12.81 -29.03 20.23
CA ASP A 179 -12.02 -30.24 20.39
C ASP A 179 -10.88 -30.35 19.37
N PHE A 180 -9.90 -29.43 19.48
CA PHE A 180 -8.61 -29.57 18.81
C PHE A 180 -7.92 -30.77 19.43
N LYS A 181 -8.31 -31.94 18.94
CA LYS A 181 -7.75 -33.24 19.27
C LYS A 181 -6.25 -33.07 19.21
N THR A 182 -5.60 -33.11 20.38
CA THR A 182 -4.16 -33.22 20.53
C THR A 182 -3.70 -34.34 19.61
N LEU A 183 -3.19 -33.98 18.44
CA LEU A 183 -2.47 -34.89 17.56
C LEU A 183 -1.18 -35.19 18.31
N ALA A 184 -1.25 -36.34 18.99
CA ALA A 184 -0.15 -37.18 19.40
C ALA A 184 1.14 -36.85 18.65
N GLU A 185 2.16 -36.55 19.44
CA GLU A 185 3.52 -37.10 19.30
C GLU A 185 3.82 -37.60 17.88
N VAL A 186 4.14 -36.67 16.99
CA VAL A 186 4.92 -37.02 15.80
C VAL A 186 6.35 -37.17 16.29
N GLU A 187 6.74 -38.42 16.56
CA GLU A 187 8.15 -38.80 16.69
C GLU A 187 8.84 -38.42 15.38
N VAL A 188 9.57 -37.31 15.40
CA VAL A 188 10.46 -36.92 14.31
C VAL A 188 11.67 -37.83 14.41
N GLU A 189 11.70 -38.88 13.59
CA GLU A 189 12.94 -39.60 13.29
C GLU A 189 13.90 -38.62 12.61
N VAL A 190 14.85 -38.11 13.39
CA VAL A 190 15.98 -37.33 12.89
C VAL A 190 16.91 -38.30 12.15
N ALA A 191 16.66 -38.47 10.85
CA ALA A 191 17.64 -39.07 9.95
C ALA A 191 18.82 -38.09 9.83
N ALA A 192 19.93 -38.46 10.47
CA ALA A 192 21.21 -37.80 10.34
C ALA A 192 21.73 -37.98 8.90
N ASN A 193 21.44 -37.05 8.02
CA ASN A 193 22.18 -36.88 6.77
C ASN A 193 23.43 -36.03 7.07
N GLN A 194 24.54 -36.73 7.30
CA GLN A 194 25.87 -36.19 7.00
C GLN A 194 25.94 -36.00 5.48
N GLU A 195 25.92 -34.75 5.01
CA GLU A 195 26.40 -34.43 3.67
C GLU A 195 27.77 -33.79 3.79
N GLU A 196 28.72 -34.46 3.15
CA GLU A 196 30.12 -34.12 3.04
C GLU A 196 30.31 -32.77 2.34
N SER A 197 31.35 -32.09 2.80
CA SER A 197 31.96 -30.90 2.23
C SER A 197 32.52 -31.13 0.83
N ASP A 198 32.21 -30.24 -0.10
CA ASP A 198 33.09 -29.92 -1.23
C ASP A 198 33.48 -28.44 -1.13
N GLU A 199 34.64 -28.17 -0.52
CA GLU A 199 35.35 -26.89 -0.63
C GLU A 199 35.81 -26.71 -2.09
N GLU A 200 35.03 -25.97 -2.90
CA GLU A 200 35.49 -25.49 -4.20
C GLU A 200 36.45 -24.31 -4.00
N ASP A 201 37.71 -24.52 -4.37
CA ASP A 201 38.76 -23.49 -4.46
C ASP A 201 38.32 -22.32 -5.37
N PRO A 202 38.60 -21.05 -4.99
CA PRO A 202 38.24 -19.90 -5.81
C PRO A 202 39.06 -19.85 -7.11
N ALA A 203 38.35 -19.72 -8.24
CA ALA A 203 38.95 -19.61 -9.57
C ALA A 203 39.85 -18.36 -9.70
N ILE A 204 41.15 -18.59 -9.87
CA ILE A 204 42.14 -17.55 -10.18
C ILE A 204 41.96 -17.09 -11.63
N LEU A 205 41.45 -15.88 -11.82
CA LEU A 205 41.38 -15.19 -13.11
C LEU A 205 42.81 -14.84 -13.60
N LYS A 206 43.26 -15.49 -14.67
CA LYS A 206 44.50 -15.13 -15.38
C LYS A 206 44.19 -14.13 -16.50
N PHE A 207 44.84 -12.97 -16.46
CA PHE A 207 44.83 -12.01 -17.56
C PHE A 207 45.94 -12.31 -18.58
N PRO A 208 45.65 -12.30 -19.90
CA PRO A 208 46.66 -12.43 -20.93
C PRO A 208 47.48 -11.14 -21.04
N SER A 209 48.80 -11.31 -21.09
CA SER A 209 49.82 -10.29 -21.41
C SER A 209 49.94 -10.03 -22.91
#